data_AF-A0A3N2MY30-F1
#
_entry.id   AF-A0A3N2MY30-F1
#
_cell.length_a   1.000
_cell.length_b   1.000
_cell.length_c   1.000
_cell.angle_alpha   90.00
_cell.angle_beta   90.00
_cell.angle_gamma   90.00
#
_symmetry.space_group_name_H-M   'P 1'
#
loop_
_entity.id
_entity.type
_entity.pdbx_description
1 polymer ?
#
loop_
_entity_poly.entity_id
_entity_poly.type
_entity_poly.pdbx_seq_one_letter_code
_entity_poly.pdbx_strand_id
1 'polypeptide(L)'
;MVERNEVLTRYHVKGQSKRQIAGEMHISRHTVDKIVWEYERVCLDADGVCDMKAFATLLGSEPKFNTPARTCPVVTDEIKGIIRNCLEDNRVRRATGMRKLQWTCRSIHTMLLERGFTLSYPSVCNHVRRISATMGTRPQKEVYVRREHDPGQECEF
;
A
#
# COMPACT_ATOMS: atom_id res chain seq x y z
N MET A 1 -15.14 14.04 -5.60
CA MET A 1 -14.61 13.76 -4.25
C MET A 1 -15.81 13.71 -3.32
N VAL A 2 -15.97 12.68 -2.48
CA VAL A 2 -17.13 12.61 -1.58
C VAL A 2 -16.83 13.48 -0.37
N GLU A 3 -17.56 14.58 -0.22
CA GLU A 3 -17.40 15.46 0.94
C GLU A 3 -18.15 14.89 2.14
N ARG A 4 -17.42 14.20 3.02
CA ARG A 4 -17.96 13.72 4.31
C ARG A 4 -18.67 14.84 5.08
N ASN A 5 -18.13 16.05 5.02
CA ASN A 5 -18.62 17.23 5.72
C ASN A 5 -20.01 17.64 5.23
N GLU A 6 -20.27 17.52 3.92
CA GLU A 6 -21.58 17.82 3.35
C GLU A 6 -22.63 16.78 3.78
N VAL A 7 -22.27 15.49 3.80
CA VAL A 7 -23.14 14.42 4.33
C VAL A 7 -23.54 14.72 5.78
N LEU A 8 -22.55 15.05 6.63
CA LEU A 8 -22.78 15.33 8.05
C LEU A 8 -23.61 16.60 8.27
N THR A 9 -23.40 17.64 7.46
CA THR A 9 -24.20 18.87 7.53
C THR A 9 -25.65 18.60 7.18
N ARG A 10 -25.92 17.85 6.10
CA ARG A 10 -27.27 17.45 5.68
C ARG A 10 -27.96 16.55 6.72
N TYR A 11 -27.21 15.67 7.36
CA TYR A 11 -27.74 14.77 8.39
C TYR A 11 -28.05 15.51 9.70
N HIS A 12 -27.08 16.24 10.27
CA HIS A 12 -27.20 16.89 11.58
C HIS A 12 -27.97 18.22 11.54
N VAL A 13 -27.71 19.08 10.55
CA VAL A 13 -28.32 20.43 10.49
C VAL A 13 -29.68 20.38 9.80
N LYS A 14 -29.81 19.64 8.69
CA LYS A 14 -31.05 19.59 7.90
C LYS A 14 -31.98 18.43 8.29
N GLY A 15 -31.55 17.50 9.14
CA GLY A 15 -32.36 16.36 9.56
C GLY A 15 -32.77 15.41 8.42
N GLN A 16 -32.04 15.42 7.30
CA GLN A 16 -32.40 14.59 6.14
C GLN A 16 -32.14 13.11 6.41
N SER A 17 -32.99 12.24 5.88
CA SER A 17 -32.79 10.80 6.01
C SER A 17 -31.57 10.34 5.20
N LYS A 18 -30.89 9.27 5.66
CA LYS A 18 -29.75 8.66 4.95
C LYS A 18 -30.06 8.33 3.48
N ARG A 19 -31.31 7.94 3.18
CA ARG A 19 -31.78 7.65 1.81
C ARG A 19 -31.89 8.91 0.95
N GLN A 20 -32.42 9.98 1.53
CA GLN A 20 -32.56 11.27 0.85
C GLN A 20 -31.20 11.85 0.49
N ILE A 21 -30.24 11.82 1.42
CA ILE A 21 -28.86 12.29 1.19
C ILE A 21 -28.20 11.48 0.06
N ALA A 22 -28.37 10.16 0.05
CA ALA A 22 -27.83 9.29 -0.98
C ALA A 22 -28.41 9.61 -2.38
N GLY A 23 -29.71 9.89 -2.45
CA GLY A 23 -30.39 10.27 -3.70
C GLY A 23 -29.96 11.63 -4.22
N GLU A 24 -29.93 12.65 -3.36
CA GLU A 24 -29.58 14.03 -3.73
C GLU A 24 -28.09 14.19 -4.08
N MET A 25 -27.20 13.49 -3.39
CA MET A 25 -25.75 13.59 -3.63
C MET A 25 -25.22 12.56 -4.62
N HIS A 26 -26.10 11.69 -5.16
CA HIS A 26 -25.72 10.60 -6.05
C HIS A 26 -24.59 9.70 -5.50
N ILE A 27 -24.60 9.44 -4.19
CA ILE A 27 -23.64 8.58 -3.50
C ILE A 27 -24.33 7.30 -3.05
N SER A 28 -23.60 6.19 -3.03
CA SER A 28 -24.12 4.93 -2.46
C SER A 28 -24.60 5.12 -1.02
N ARG A 29 -25.81 4.60 -0.73
CA ARG A 29 -26.38 4.58 0.62
C ARG A 29 -25.41 4.00 1.65
N HIS A 30 -24.63 2.98 1.28
CA HIS A 30 -23.66 2.36 2.18
C HIS A 30 -22.53 3.31 2.60
N THR A 31 -22.15 4.24 1.72
CA THR A 31 -21.14 5.26 2.02
C THR A 31 -21.71 6.30 2.99
N VAL A 32 -22.93 6.77 2.75
CA VAL A 32 -23.64 7.69 3.66
C VAL A 32 -23.82 7.05 5.03
N ASP A 33 -24.25 5.78 5.07
CA ASP A 33 -24.47 5.05 6.31
C ASP A 33 -23.17 4.88 7.10
N LYS A 34 -22.05 4.57 6.43
CA LYS A 34 -20.73 4.47 7.08
C LYS A 34 -20.27 5.79 7.67
N ILE A 35 -20.50 6.91 6.97
CA ILE A 35 -20.15 8.25 7.44
C ILE A 35 -20.97 8.62 8.69
N VAL A 36 -22.28 8.39 8.64
CA VAL A 36 -23.16 8.68 9.77
C VAL A 36 -22.84 7.79 10.96
N TRP A 37 -22.56 6.50 10.73
CA TRP A 37 -22.14 5.57 11.78
C TRP A 37 -20.81 5.97 12.43
N GLU A 38 -19.84 6.46 11.66
CA GLU A 38 -18.58 6.99 12.20
C GLU A 38 -18.84 8.21 13.10
N TYR A 39 -19.72 9.12 12.66
CA TYR A 39 -20.14 10.26 13.46
C TYR A 39 -20.86 9.86 14.75
N GLU A 40 -21.86 8.99 14.66
CA GLU A 40 -22.61 8.48 15.82
C GLU A 40 -21.70 7.80 16.84
N ARG A 41 -20.67 7.06 16.38
CA ARG A 41 -19.74 6.38 17.28
C ARG A 41 -18.71 7.27 17.95
N VAL A 42 -18.25 8.30 17.25
CA VAL A 42 -17.13 9.15 17.70
C VAL A 42 -17.63 10.38 18.44
N CYS A 43 -18.80 10.90 18.05
CA CYS A 43 -19.28 12.20 18.51
C CYS A 43 -20.49 12.12 19.44
N LEU A 44 -21.26 11.01 19.48
CA LEU A 44 -22.39 10.89 20.40
C LEU A 44 -22.05 10.03 21.62
N ASP A 45 -22.36 10.56 22.81
CA ASP A 45 -22.34 9.81 24.06
C ASP A 45 -23.59 8.89 24.20
N ALA A 46 -23.61 8.03 25.23
CA ALA A 46 -24.73 7.12 25.50
C ALA A 46 -26.08 7.84 25.71
N ASP A 47 -26.04 9.11 26.15
CA ASP A 47 -27.19 9.99 26.34
C ASP A 47 -27.53 10.84 25.09
N GLY A 48 -26.81 10.63 23.98
CA GLY A 48 -27.03 11.33 22.71
C GLY A 48 -26.49 12.77 22.66
N VAL A 49 -25.68 13.17 23.64
CA VAL A 49 -25.01 14.49 23.66
C VAL A 49 -23.81 14.46 22.71
N CYS A 50 -23.70 15.51 21.88
CA CYS A 50 -22.62 15.62 20.89
C CYS A 50 -21.37 16.25 21.51
N ASP A 51 -20.25 15.52 21.54
CA ASP A 51 -18.95 16.10 21.85
C ASP A 51 -18.44 16.95 20.67
N MET A 52 -18.56 18.27 20.82
CA MET A 52 -18.13 19.25 19.82
C MET A 52 -16.62 19.17 19.50
N LYS A 53 -15.79 18.70 20.44
CA LYS A 53 -14.35 18.55 20.23
C LYS A 53 -14.05 17.35 19.33
N ALA A 54 -14.73 16.22 19.57
CA ALA A 54 -14.65 15.04 18.71
C ALA A 54 -15.18 15.34 17.30
N PHE A 55 -16.28 16.11 17.19
CA PHE A 55 -16.85 16.52 15.91
C PHE A 55 -15.90 17.40 15.09
N ALA A 56 -15.28 18.41 15.71
CA ALA A 56 -14.30 19.26 15.03
C ALA A 56 -13.08 18.46 14.53
N THR A 57 -12.63 17.48 15.33
CA THR A 57 -11.53 16.58 14.96
C THR A 57 -11.91 15.68 13.79
N LEU A 58 -13.14 15.14 13.80
CA LEU A 58 -13.65 14.35 12.70
C LEU A 58 -13.72 15.19 11.43
N LEU A 59 -14.28 16.40 11.46
CA LEU A 59 -14.41 17.28 10.30
C LEU A 59 -13.06 17.67 9.66
N GLY A 60 -12.01 17.85 10.48
CA GLY A 60 -10.67 18.18 10.02
C GLY A 60 -9.86 16.99 9.48
N SER A 61 -10.30 15.76 9.70
CA SER A 61 -9.61 14.58 9.17
C SER A 61 -10.03 14.27 7.72
N GLU A 62 -9.16 13.62 6.96
CA GLU A 62 -9.55 13.08 5.65
C GLU A 62 -10.39 11.80 5.81
N PRO A 63 -11.40 11.57 4.96
CA PRO A 63 -12.16 10.32 4.98
C PRO A 63 -11.25 9.14 4.65
N LYS A 64 -10.98 8.27 5.63
CA LYS A 64 -10.18 7.06 5.44
C LYS A 64 -11.09 5.85 5.27
N PHE A 65 -10.95 5.17 4.14
CA PHE A 65 -11.62 3.87 3.97
C PHE A 65 -10.97 2.83 4.89
N ASN A 66 -11.79 2.04 5.59
CA ASN A 66 -11.32 0.88 6.33
C ASN A 66 -10.86 -0.21 5.34
N THR A 67 -9.60 -0.13 4.92
CA THR A 67 -8.90 -1.19 4.20
C THR A 67 -7.99 -1.90 5.20
N PRO A 68 -8.43 -3.01 5.81
CA PRO A 68 -7.57 -3.74 6.74
C PRO A 68 -6.31 -4.19 5.99
N ALA A 69 -5.16 -4.16 6.67
CA ALA A 69 -3.93 -4.68 6.12
C ALA A 69 -4.14 -6.18 5.81
N ARG A 70 -4.12 -6.55 4.52
CA ARG A 70 -4.28 -7.94 4.11
C ARG A 70 -3.03 -8.72 4.47
N THR A 71 -3.18 -9.77 5.29
CA THR A 71 -2.10 -10.72 5.55
C THR A 71 -1.88 -11.60 4.32
N CYS A 72 -0.63 -12.00 4.06
CA CYS A 72 -0.30 -12.96 3.01
C CYS A 72 -0.18 -14.36 3.66
N PRO A 73 -1.21 -15.21 3.63
CA PRO A 73 -1.20 -16.48 4.38
C PRO A 73 -0.17 -17.48 3.84
N VAL A 74 0.10 -17.46 2.53
CA VAL A 74 1.00 -18.42 1.86
C VAL A 74 2.47 -18.15 2.19
N VAL A 75 2.82 -16.92 2.58
CA VAL A 75 4.21 -16.57 2.85
C VAL A 75 4.43 -16.41 4.34
N THR A 76 4.84 -17.53 4.93
CA THR A 76 5.29 -17.63 6.32
C THR A 76 6.56 -16.79 6.55
N ASP A 77 6.81 -16.45 7.81
CA ASP A 77 8.01 -15.69 8.17
C ASP A 77 9.30 -16.48 7.95
N GLU A 78 9.22 -17.82 7.94
CA GLU A 78 10.31 -18.71 7.55
C GLU A 78 10.74 -18.47 6.10
N ILE A 79 9.80 -18.44 5.15
CA ILE A 79 10.08 -18.18 3.74
C ILE A 79 10.72 -16.79 3.58
N LYS A 80 10.22 -15.79 4.31
CA LYS A 80 10.83 -14.45 4.32
C LYS A 80 12.25 -14.48 4.87
N GLY A 81 12.52 -15.29 5.90
CA GLY A 81 13.85 -15.52 6.45
C GLY A 81 14.81 -16.11 5.42
N ILE A 82 14.37 -17.15 4.71
CA ILE A 82 15.16 -17.77 3.63
C ILE A 82 15.49 -16.74 2.55
N ILE A 83 14.49 -15.99 2.08
CA ILE A 83 14.70 -14.95 1.06
C ILE A 83 15.67 -13.86 1.56
N ARG A 84 15.57 -13.42 2.83
CA ARG A 84 16.50 -12.47 3.43
C ARG A 84 17.94 -13.00 3.40
N ASN A 85 18.15 -14.25 3.80
CA ASN A 85 19.47 -14.86 3.81
C ASN A 85 20.07 -14.92 2.41
N CYS A 86 19.29 -15.31 1.39
CA CYS A 86 19.74 -15.28 -0.01
C CYS A 86 20.14 -13.88 -0.48
N LEU A 87 19.42 -12.85 -0.04
CA LEU A 87 19.74 -11.46 -0.40
C LEU A 87 20.97 -10.93 0.32
N GLU A 88 21.20 -11.38 1.55
CA GLU A 88 22.40 -11.06 2.32
C GLU A 88 23.64 -11.73 1.72
N ASP A 89 23.54 -13.00 1.34
CA ASP A 89 24.57 -13.71 0.56
C ASP A 89 24.90 -12.94 -0.73
N ASN A 90 23.88 -12.40 -1.41
CA ASN A 90 24.08 -11.59 -2.60
C ASN A 90 24.83 -10.29 -2.30
N ARG A 91 24.62 -9.69 -1.13
CA ARG A 91 25.35 -8.50 -0.69
C ARG A 91 26.83 -8.82 -0.51
N VAL A 92 27.15 -9.93 0.16
CA VAL A 92 28.53 -10.41 0.32
C VAL A 92 29.16 -10.73 -1.03
N ARG A 93 28.47 -11.52 -1.88
CA ARG A 93 28.95 -11.88 -3.23
C ARG A 93 29.19 -10.67 -4.12
N ARG A 94 28.39 -9.59 -3.98
CA ARG A 94 28.62 -8.33 -4.69
C ARG A 94 29.86 -7.62 -4.17
N ALA A 95 30.05 -7.55 -2.86
CA ALA A 95 31.22 -6.92 -2.24
C ALA A 95 32.54 -7.64 -2.63
N THR A 96 32.50 -8.96 -2.81
CA THR A 96 33.67 -9.77 -3.21
C THR A 96 33.83 -9.94 -4.73
N GLY A 97 33.03 -9.24 -5.55
CA GLY A 97 33.13 -9.32 -7.03
C GLY A 97 32.55 -10.59 -7.67
N MET A 98 31.91 -11.48 -6.90
CA MET A 98 31.31 -12.74 -7.38
C MET A 98 29.92 -12.52 -8.01
N ARG A 99 29.83 -11.64 -9.02
CA ARG A 99 28.55 -11.21 -9.60
C ARG A 99 27.71 -12.37 -10.16
N LYS A 100 28.36 -13.36 -10.80
CA LYS A 100 27.69 -14.52 -11.44
C LYS A 100 27.09 -15.51 -10.44
N LEU A 101 27.60 -15.55 -9.21
CA LEU A 101 27.12 -16.46 -8.18
C LEU A 101 25.93 -15.92 -7.40
N GLN A 102 25.40 -14.75 -7.74
CA GLN A 102 24.24 -14.21 -7.03
C GLN A 102 22.99 -15.07 -7.22
N TRP A 103 22.25 -15.27 -6.14
CA TRP A 103 20.92 -15.84 -6.13
C TRP A 103 19.99 -15.03 -7.02
N THR A 104 19.46 -15.66 -8.07
CA THR A 104 18.41 -15.11 -8.93
C THR A 104 17.03 -15.45 -8.36
N CYS A 105 15.99 -14.69 -8.72
CA CYS A 105 14.61 -15.03 -8.30
C CYS A 105 14.21 -16.44 -8.70
N ARG A 106 14.66 -16.91 -9.88
CA ARG A 106 14.42 -18.27 -10.37
C ARG A 106 15.10 -19.30 -9.47
N SER A 107 16.37 -19.10 -9.14
CA SER A 107 17.11 -20.01 -8.26
C SER A 107 16.54 -20.05 -6.84
N ILE A 108 16.12 -18.90 -6.29
CA ILE A 108 15.43 -18.83 -4.99
C ILE A 108 14.10 -19.61 -5.05
N HIS A 109 13.35 -19.49 -6.14
CA HIS A 109 12.10 -20.24 -6.32
C HIS A 109 12.34 -21.75 -6.40
N THR A 110 13.33 -22.21 -7.18
CA THR A 110 13.71 -23.63 -7.23
C THR A 110 14.10 -24.16 -5.85
N MET A 111 14.94 -23.43 -5.12
CA MET A 111 15.34 -23.82 -3.76
C MET A 111 14.14 -23.93 -2.80
N LEU A 112 13.17 -23.01 -2.91
CA LEU A 112 11.96 -23.07 -2.08
C LEU A 112 11.08 -24.29 -2.45
N LEU A 113 11.00 -24.65 -3.73
CA LEU A 113 10.29 -25.86 -4.17
C LEU A 113 10.99 -27.14 -3.67
N GLU A 114 12.33 -27.19 -3.73
CA GLU A 114 13.13 -28.33 -3.22
C GLU A 114 12.95 -28.53 -1.71
N ARG A 115 12.72 -27.44 -0.97
CA ARG A 115 12.40 -27.48 0.47
C ARG A 115 10.94 -27.83 0.77
N GLY A 116 10.10 -28.04 -0.24
CA GLY A 116 8.71 -28.44 -0.10
C GLY A 116 7.69 -27.29 0.02
N PHE A 117 8.08 -26.04 -0.23
CA PHE A 117 7.14 -24.92 -0.17
C PHE A 117 6.34 -24.76 -1.47
N THR A 118 5.02 -24.66 -1.37
CA THR A 118 4.12 -24.44 -2.52
C THR A 118 3.94 -22.95 -2.83
N LEU A 119 5.03 -22.26 -3.19
CA LEU A 119 5.01 -20.83 -3.51
C LEU A 119 5.09 -20.59 -5.03
N SER A 120 4.24 -19.68 -5.53
CA SER A 120 4.30 -19.27 -6.94
C SER A 120 5.53 -18.40 -7.22
N TYR A 121 6.10 -18.51 -8.42
CA TYR A 121 7.23 -17.68 -8.85
C TYR A 121 6.95 -16.16 -8.74
N PRO A 122 5.78 -15.63 -9.17
CA PRO A 122 5.44 -14.22 -8.97
C PRO A 122 5.45 -13.79 -7.50
N SER A 123 4.99 -14.65 -6.59
CA SER A 123 5.03 -14.37 -5.15
C SER A 123 6.46 -14.22 -4.63
N VAL A 124 7.38 -15.11 -5.07
CA VAL A 124 8.81 -15.00 -4.75
C VAL A 124 9.36 -13.66 -5.24
N CYS A 125 9.14 -13.31 -6.52
CA CYS A 125 9.62 -12.05 -7.09
C CYS A 125 9.11 -10.82 -6.34
N ASN A 126 7.83 -10.81 -5.96
CA ASN A 126 7.23 -9.71 -5.22
C ASN A 126 7.85 -9.56 -3.83
N HIS A 127 8.14 -10.66 -3.15
CA HIS A 127 8.76 -10.62 -1.82
C HIS A 127 10.24 -10.32 -1.86
N VAL A 128 10.97 -10.83 -2.85
CA VAL A 128 12.35 -10.41 -3.12
C VAL A 128 12.40 -8.90 -3.32
N ARG A 129 11.49 -8.31 -4.11
CA ARG A 129 11.40 -6.86 -4.32
C ARG A 129 11.05 -6.09 -3.05
N ARG A 130 10.11 -6.59 -2.24
CA ARG A 130 9.68 -5.93 -1.00
C ARG A 130 10.80 -5.93 0.04
N ILE A 131 11.44 -7.08 0.23
CA ILE A 131 12.55 -7.26 1.19
C ILE A 131 13.76 -6.45 0.74
N SER A 132 14.13 -6.48 -0.55
CA SER A 132 15.26 -5.68 -1.05
C SER A 132 15.04 -4.18 -0.92
N ALA A 133 13.80 -3.70 -1.04
CA ALA A 133 13.45 -2.31 -0.77
C ALA A 133 13.64 -1.96 0.71
N THR A 134 13.22 -2.83 1.64
CA THR A 134 13.44 -2.64 3.09
C THR A 134 14.93 -2.67 3.45
N MET A 135 15.73 -3.51 2.79
CA MET A 135 17.18 -3.62 3.01
C MET A 135 17.99 -2.51 2.29
N GLY A 136 17.33 -1.53 1.66
CA GLY A 136 18.01 -0.44 0.93
C GLY A 136 18.84 -0.90 -0.27
N THR A 137 18.69 -2.15 -0.71
CA THR A 137 19.52 -2.78 -1.75
C THR A 137 18.86 -2.67 -3.13
N ARG A 138 17.94 -1.72 -3.30
CA ARG A 138 17.24 -1.55 -4.57
C ARG A 138 18.28 -1.09 -5.60
N PRO A 139 18.39 -1.75 -6.78
CA PRO A 139 19.22 -1.21 -7.84
C PRO A 139 18.72 0.20 -8.16
N GLN A 140 19.65 1.15 -8.20
CA GLN A 140 19.34 2.50 -8.64
C GLN A 140 18.70 2.39 -10.03
N LYS A 141 17.60 3.12 -10.25
CA LYS A 141 17.06 3.21 -11.60
C LYS A 141 18.10 3.96 -12.43
N GLU A 142 18.79 3.25 -13.31
CA GLU A 142 19.64 3.89 -14.31
C GLU A 142 18.74 4.78 -15.17
N VAL A 143 19.06 6.07 -15.22
CA VAL A 143 18.35 7.04 -16.04
C VAL A 143 19.11 7.16 -17.34
N TYR A 144 18.50 6.68 -18.43
CA TYR A 144 19.02 6.91 -19.76
C TYR A 144 18.53 8.26 -20.27
N VAL A 145 19.46 9.21 -20.46
CA VAL A 145 19.16 10.49 -21.10
C VAL A 145 19.40 10.33 -22.59
N ARG A 146 18.32 10.24 -23.38
CA ARG A 146 18.41 10.24 -24.83
C ARG A 146 18.77 11.65 -25.29
N ARG A 147 20.02 11.84 -25.72
CA ARG A 147 20.46 13.07 -26.41
C ARG A 147 20.38 12.81 -27.91
N GLU A 148 19.69 13.69 -28.62
CA GLU A 148 19.73 13.71 -30.09
C GLU A 148 20.81 14.70 -30.50
N HIS A 149 21.73 14.25 -31.35
CA HIS A 149 22.85 15.03 -31.86
C HIS A 149 22.61 15.32 -33.34
N ASP A 150 22.83 16.56 -33.74
CA ASP A 150 22.75 16.96 -35.15
C ASP A 150 23.88 16.31 -35.96
N PRO A 151 23.64 15.97 -37.24
CA PRO A 151 24.63 15.34 -38.10
C PRO A 151 25.89 16.21 -38.22
N GLY A 152 27.04 15.67 -37.82
CA GLY A 152 28.35 16.34 -37.90
C GLY A 152 28.91 16.84 -36.56
N GLN A 153 28.20 16.66 -35.43
CA GLN A 153 28.78 16.90 -34.10
C GLN A 153 29.51 15.66 -33.57
N GLU A 154 30.65 15.88 -32.91
CA GLU A 154 31.36 14.84 -32.17
C GLU A 154 30.61 14.49 -30.87
N CYS A 155 30.43 13.20 -30.62
CA CYS A 155 29.82 12.67 -29.41
C CYS A 155 30.92 12.31 -28.40
N GLU A 156 30.98 13.01 -27.27
CA GLU A 156 31.76 12.57 -26.10
C GLU A 156 30.85 11.74 -25.16
N PHE A 157 31.34 10.55 -24.80
CA PHE A 157 30.65 9.55 -23.96
C PHE A 157 31.17 9.56 -22.52
#